data_AF-A0A9P5XPJ6-F1
#
_entry.id   AF-A0A9P5XPJ6-F1
#
_cell.length_a   1.000
_cell.length_b   1.000
_cell.length_c   1.000
_cell.angle_alpha   90.00
_cell.angle_beta   90.00
_cell.angle_gamma   90.00
#
_symmetry.space_group_name_H-M   'P 1'
#
loop_
_entity.id
_entity.type
_entity.pdbx_description
1 polymer ?
#
loop_
_entity_poly.entity_id
_entity_poly.type
_entity_poly.pdbx_seq_one_letter_code
_entity_poly.pdbx_strand_id
1 'polypeptide(L)'
;MYSQKGVHNRIHTLRGEQFRHLQNLRGSRSHLTSTNIHTVPSLPFRLLSLADPSLNLTDRDNDTPPLQPKSASRPNEGQSQHDGTSFRPPAGPAPPRSWTLNAHKDIRENSTWRAEALSLIFSHLQSQSPPSHTTPTSDVEHRNTHNTVPSLSLLCLQLFLTTCTTSEFRDEVVPYVPPHLRKDLIRFTAVNSPLSSARLSALWEPVGHAHGEIIIVGPGAVLKDNYFIRSHTGHAGNIQFSTEDDADEAMTTQKPEESEEDREWDAEDTDVDKGTPLATLILLNTSLSSSTFFSLPPTITHLALINLSTPAPIHRLPNICPLLIVLDISYNSWLGANFSSGGEGQGAIGVLGEPRQPREPTIRAIVDLGRVDWQRWCHLKVLGFRGNYIPEDLAEKVNEGKWDDVDIVLHN
;
A
#
# COMPACT_ATOMS: atom_id res chain seq x y z
N MET A 1 -1.15 -57.29 -15.70
CA MET A 1 -0.30 -56.92 -14.55
C MET A 1 -0.69 -55.53 -14.08
N TYR A 2 -1.43 -55.42 -12.98
CA TYR A 2 -1.79 -54.12 -12.39
C TYR A 2 -0.54 -53.52 -11.74
N SER A 3 -0.08 -52.39 -12.25
CA SER A 3 1.10 -51.68 -11.73
C SER A 3 0.87 -51.30 -10.27
N GLN A 4 1.75 -51.77 -9.39
CA GLN A 4 1.75 -51.52 -7.95
C GLN A 4 1.65 -50.02 -7.60
N LYS A 5 2.10 -49.14 -8.50
CA LYS A 5 2.00 -47.67 -8.38
C LYS A 5 0.55 -47.16 -8.43
N GLY A 6 -0.34 -47.84 -9.16
CA GLY A 6 -1.76 -47.46 -9.24
C GLY A 6 -2.51 -47.69 -7.94
N VAL A 7 -2.16 -48.74 -7.19
CA VAL A 7 -2.77 -49.05 -5.88
C VAL A 7 -2.37 -48.01 -4.84
N HIS A 8 -1.09 -47.60 -4.82
CA HIS A 8 -0.62 -46.60 -3.87
C HIS A 8 -1.29 -45.23 -4.08
N ASN A 9 -1.38 -44.77 -5.34
CA ASN A 9 -2.10 -43.54 -5.65
C ASN A 9 -3.58 -43.62 -5.26
N ARG A 10 -4.23 -44.77 -5.50
CA ARG A 10 -5.65 -44.94 -5.15
C ARG A 10 -5.88 -44.93 -3.64
N ILE A 11 -4.99 -45.51 -2.84
CA ILE A 11 -5.05 -45.44 -1.38
C ILE A 11 -4.82 -44.01 -0.89
N HIS A 12 -3.87 -43.28 -1.49
CA HIS A 12 -3.59 -41.90 -1.09
C HIS A 12 -4.77 -40.96 -1.39
N THR A 13 -5.42 -41.14 -2.55
CA THR A 13 -6.64 -40.40 -2.91
C THR A 13 -7.81 -40.73 -1.99
N LEU A 14 -8.05 -42.02 -1.72
CA LEU A 14 -9.14 -42.45 -0.83
C LEU A 14 -8.95 -41.95 0.61
N ARG A 15 -7.71 -41.95 1.12
CA ARG A 15 -7.41 -41.40 2.45
C ARG A 15 -7.63 -39.89 2.51
N GLY A 16 -7.21 -39.15 1.48
CA GLY A 16 -7.42 -37.70 1.39
C GLY A 16 -8.88 -37.31 1.23
N GLU A 17 -9.69 -38.15 0.58
CA GLU A 17 -11.12 -37.93 0.41
C GLU A 17 -11.90 -38.22 1.70
N GLN A 18 -11.60 -39.33 2.38
CA GLN A 18 -12.18 -39.65 3.70
C GLN A 18 -11.89 -38.56 4.74
N PHE A 19 -10.67 -38.00 4.75
CA PHE A 19 -10.32 -36.90 5.64
C PHE A 19 -11.16 -35.64 5.37
N ARG A 20 -11.35 -35.26 4.10
CA ARG A 20 -12.20 -34.11 3.73
C ARG A 20 -13.67 -34.34 4.06
N HIS A 21 -14.17 -35.55 3.84
CA HIS A 21 -15.55 -35.91 4.17
C HIS A 21 -15.80 -35.89 5.69
N LEU A 22 -14.86 -36.37 6.50
CA LEU A 22 -14.92 -36.29 7.97
C LEU A 22 -14.88 -34.86 8.49
N GLN A 23 -14.09 -33.97 7.87
CA GLN A 23 -14.10 -32.55 8.23
C GLN A 23 -15.42 -31.87 7.87
N ASN A 24 -15.99 -32.16 6.69
CA ASN A 24 -17.28 -31.60 6.28
C ASN A 24 -18.43 -32.09 7.17
N LEU A 25 -18.46 -33.38 7.52
CA LEU A 25 -19.45 -33.95 8.43
C LEU A 25 -19.39 -33.36 9.85
N ARG A 26 -18.19 -32.99 10.31
CA ARG A 26 -18.03 -32.38 11.64
C ARG A 26 -18.55 -30.95 11.73
N GLY A 27 -18.91 -30.31 10.61
CA GLY A 27 -19.64 -29.03 10.57
C GLY A 27 -18.99 -27.86 11.33
N SER A 28 -17.74 -28.02 11.80
CA SER A 28 -17.14 -27.14 12.79
C SER A 28 -15.74 -26.73 12.35
N ARG A 29 -15.59 -25.44 12.05
CA ARG A 29 -14.30 -24.77 11.80
C ARG A 29 -13.49 -24.54 13.10
N SER A 30 -13.92 -25.10 14.23
CA SER A 30 -13.36 -24.84 15.57
C SER A 30 -12.01 -25.51 15.83
N HIS A 31 -11.56 -26.46 14.99
CA HIS A 31 -10.27 -27.13 15.18
C HIS A 31 -9.06 -26.41 14.53
N LEU A 32 -9.26 -25.28 13.84
CA LEU A 32 -8.14 -24.39 13.47
C LEU A 32 -7.77 -23.39 14.59
N THR A 33 -8.53 -23.41 15.69
CA THR A 33 -8.26 -22.61 16.89
C THR A 33 -8.32 -23.51 18.12
N SER A 34 -7.31 -24.35 18.29
CA SER A 34 -6.98 -24.93 19.59
C SER A 34 -5.46 -24.96 19.74
N THR A 35 -4.96 -23.94 20.43
CA THR A 35 -4.01 -24.06 21.55
C THR A 35 -3.10 -25.29 21.50
N ASN A 36 -1.95 -25.14 20.84
CA ASN A 36 -0.77 -25.90 21.20
C ASN A 36 0.07 -25.07 22.18
N ILE A 37 -0.23 -25.25 23.46
CA ILE A 37 0.65 -24.91 24.57
C ILE A 37 1.75 -25.99 24.59
N HIS A 38 3.01 -25.56 24.71
CA HIS A 38 4.26 -26.33 24.71
C HIS A 38 4.95 -26.52 23.34
N THR A 39 5.70 -25.50 22.94
CA THR A 39 7.10 -25.63 22.52
C THR A 39 7.73 -24.25 22.61
N VAL A 40 8.31 -23.95 23.76
CA VAL A 40 9.23 -22.80 23.92
C VAL A 40 10.48 -23.12 23.09
N PRO A 41 10.83 -22.37 22.04
CA PRO A 41 12.17 -22.46 21.49
C PRO A 41 13.12 -21.85 22.52
N SER A 42 14.03 -22.66 23.05
CA SER A 42 15.12 -22.23 23.93
C SER A 42 16.17 -21.44 23.15
N LEU A 43 15.78 -20.30 22.58
CA LEU A 43 16.71 -19.32 22.06
C LEU A 43 16.90 -18.23 23.13
N PRO A 44 18.14 -17.97 23.57
CA PRO A 44 18.39 -16.97 24.60
C PRO A 44 17.89 -15.59 24.13
N PHE A 45 17.14 -14.94 25.01
CA PHE A 45 16.45 -13.65 24.81
C PHE A 45 17.35 -12.49 24.33
N ARG A 46 18.67 -12.66 24.34
CA ARG A 46 19.64 -11.64 23.94
C ARG A 46 19.86 -11.51 22.43
N LEU A 47 19.32 -12.38 21.59
CA LEU A 47 19.49 -12.29 20.13
C LEU A 47 18.36 -11.55 19.39
N LEU A 48 17.19 -11.34 20.03
CA LEU A 48 16.08 -10.60 19.40
C LEU A 48 16.21 -9.08 19.52
N SER A 49 17.09 -8.58 20.39
CA SER A 49 17.34 -7.14 20.55
C SER A 49 18.27 -6.53 19.49
N LEU A 50 18.79 -7.33 18.55
CA LEU A 50 19.75 -6.90 17.52
C LEU A 50 19.20 -6.99 16.09
N ALA A 51 17.94 -7.40 15.90
CA ALA A 51 17.35 -7.66 14.59
C ALA A 51 16.39 -6.58 14.09
N ASP A 52 16.29 -5.43 14.78
CA ASP A 52 15.55 -4.27 14.27
C ASP A 52 16.49 -3.08 14.01
N PRO A 53 17.08 -2.99 12.80
CA PRO A 53 17.97 -1.88 12.43
C PRO A 53 17.20 -0.57 12.13
N SER A 54 15.91 -0.46 12.47
CA SER A 54 15.11 0.75 12.19
C SER A 54 15.06 1.76 13.35
N LEU A 55 15.66 1.46 14.50
CA LEU A 55 15.82 2.39 15.64
C LEU A 55 17.27 2.84 15.83
N ASN A 56 17.86 3.48 14.83
CA ASN A 56 19.11 4.24 15.01
C ASN A 56 18.85 5.75 14.81
N LEU A 57 18.51 6.41 15.92
CA LEU A 57 18.71 7.86 16.11
C LEU A 57 19.44 8.07 17.45
N THR A 58 20.77 8.08 17.34
CA THR A 58 21.74 8.98 18.01
C THR A 58 21.56 9.39 19.48
N ASP A 59 22.48 8.92 20.35
CA ASP A 59 23.30 9.67 21.34
C ASP A 59 24.05 8.62 22.20
N ARG A 60 25.22 8.79 22.81
CA ARG A 60 26.31 9.76 22.85
C ARG A 60 27.41 9.12 23.73
N ASP A 61 28.66 9.54 23.54
CA ASP A 61 29.79 9.46 24.47
C ASP A 61 30.28 8.07 24.95
N ASN A 62 31.35 7.58 24.31
CA ASN A 62 32.47 7.04 25.08
C ASN A 62 33.78 7.05 24.27
N ASP A 63 34.74 7.85 24.76
CA ASP A 63 36.14 7.82 24.37
C ASP A 63 36.77 6.48 24.74
N THR A 64 37.08 5.64 23.76
CA THR A 64 38.10 4.59 23.93
C THR A 64 38.70 4.20 22.57
N PRO A 65 40.01 4.30 22.36
CA PRO A 65 40.63 3.96 21.08
C PRO A 65 40.79 2.43 20.95
N PRO A 66 40.38 1.80 19.83
CA PRO A 66 40.71 0.40 19.61
C PRO A 66 42.13 0.27 19.07
N LEU A 67 42.91 -0.53 19.79
CA LEU A 67 44.22 -1.04 19.44
C LEU A 67 44.24 -1.59 18.00
N GLN A 68 45.15 -1.05 17.18
CA GLN A 68 45.54 -1.63 15.91
C GLN A 68 46.27 -2.97 16.13
N PRO A 69 45.85 -4.07 15.47
CA PRO A 69 46.74 -5.21 15.28
C PRO A 69 47.78 -4.85 14.21
N LYS A 70 49.04 -4.76 14.65
CA LYS A 70 50.26 -4.67 13.84
C LYS A 70 50.23 -5.68 12.69
N SER A 71 50.16 -5.18 11.46
CA SER A 71 50.53 -5.92 10.26
C SER A 71 52.06 -5.96 10.16
N ALA A 72 52.62 -7.13 10.44
CA ALA A 72 54.01 -7.42 10.13
C ALA A 72 54.18 -7.66 8.62
N SER A 73 55.12 -6.92 8.06
CA SER A 73 55.72 -7.05 6.73
C SER A 73 56.21 -8.47 6.41
N ARG A 74 56.01 -8.97 5.19
CA ARG A 74 57.04 -9.10 4.12
C ARG A 74 56.55 -9.88 2.89
N PRO A 75 57.24 -9.72 1.74
CA PRO A 75 56.73 -10.00 0.40
C PRO A 75 57.03 -11.41 -0.05
N ASN A 76 56.24 -11.95 -0.98
CA ASN A 76 56.82 -12.68 -2.10
C ASN A 76 55.85 -12.80 -3.27
N GLU A 77 56.37 -12.44 -4.44
CA GLU A 77 55.83 -12.75 -5.75
C GLU A 77 55.71 -14.27 -5.91
N GLY A 78 54.55 -14.69 -6.40
CA GLY A 78 54.29 -16.09 -6.72
C GLY A 78 52.95 -16.18 -7.44
N GLN A 79 53.01 -16.23 -8.77
CA GLN A 79 51.89 -16.54 -9.64
C GLN A 79 51.11 -17.75 -9.12
N SER A 80 49.86 -17.55 -8.71
CA SER A 80 48.89 -18.63 -8.65
C SER A 80 47.54 -18.12 -9.14
N GLN A 81 47.22 -18.49 -10.38
CA GLN A 81 45.85 -18.64 -10.85
C GLN A 81 45.17 -19.65 -9.91
N HIS A 82 44.53 -19.17 -8.84
CA HIS A 82 43.57 -19.97 -8.11
C HIS A 82 42.17 -19.51 -8.48
N ASP A 83 41.55 -20.41 -9.23
CA ASP A 83 40.16 -20.48 -9.61
C ASP A 83 39.20 -19.88 -8.59
N GLY A 84 38.22 -19.18 -9.15
CA GLY A 84 37.11 -18.60 -8.42
C GLY A 84 36.53 -19.58 -7.43
N THR A 85 36.27 -19.06 -6.23
CA THR A 85 35.33 -19.60 -5.27
C THR A 85 33.93 -19.56 -5.89
N SER A 86 33.71 -20.45 -6.85
CA SER A 86 32.42 -20.95 -7.26
C SER A 86 31.81 -21.53 -6.00
N PHE A 87 30.87 -20.80 -5.41
CA PHE A 87 29.96 -21.34 -4.42
C PHE A 87 29.19 -22.47 -5.10
N ARG A 88 29.78 -23.68 -5.12
CA ARG A 88 29.06 -24.86 -5.54
C ARG A 88 27.88 -24.99 -4.59
N PRO A 89 26.64 -25.05 -5.11
CA PRO A 89 25.48 -25.28 -4.28
C PRO A 89 25.74 -26.54 -3.44
N PRO A 90 25.47 -26.50 -2.12
CA PRO A 90 25.74 -27.62 -1.24
C PRO A 90 25.05 -28.88 -1.79
N ALA A 91 25.77 -30.01 -1.77
CA ALA A 91 25.22 -31.28 -2.22
C ALA A 91 24.05 -31.68 -1.32
N GLY A 92 22.84 -31.64 -1.87
CA GLY A 92 21.60 -31.97 -1.16
C GLY A 92 20.36 -31.44 -1.89
N PRO A 93 19.15 -31.90 -1.51
CA PRO A 93 17.93 -31.23 -1.95
C PRO A 93 17.98 -29.76 -1.52
N ALA A 94 17.58 -28.85 -2.42
CA ALA A 94 17.51 -27.43 -2.10
C ALA A 94 16.67 -27.24 -0.83
N PRO A 95 17.10 -26.36 0.10
CA PRO A 95 16.32 -26.10 1.32
C PRO A 95 14.91 -25.63 0.93
N PRO A 96 13.89 -25.96 1.74
CA PRO A 96 12.54 -25.45 1.52
C PRO A 96 12.55 -23.93 1.38
N ARG A 97 11.71 -23.36 0.51
CA ARG A 97 11.62 -21.90 0.30
C ARG A 97 11.34 -21.12 1.59
N SER A 98 10.73 -21.75 2.60
CA SER A 98 10.52 -21.17 3.92
C SER A 98 11.80 -21.03 4.77
N TRP A 99 12.90 -21.69 4.38
CA TRP A 99 14.19 -21.68 5.09
C TRP A 99 15.22 -20.79 4.41
N THR A 100 15.01 -20.45 3.14
CA THR A 100 15.80 -19.41 2.49
C THR A 100 15.35 -18.06 3.05
N LEU A 101 16.03 -17.59 4.09
CA LEU A 101 15.96 -16.23 4.66
C LEU A 101 16.35 -15.12 3.67
N ASN A 102 16.42 -15.44 2.38
CA ASN A 102 16.43 -14.47 1.31
C ASN A 102 15.00 -13.93 1.16
N ALA A 103 14.50 -13.29 2.23
CA ALA A 103 13.68 -12.11 2.04
C ALA A 103 14.62 -11.14 1.32
N HIS A 104 14.69 -11.26 -0.02
CA HIS A 104 15.11 -10.15 -0.84
C HIS A 104 14.21 -9.03 -0.38
N LYS A 105 14.75 -8.16 0.47
CA LYS A 105 14.08 -6.95 0.91
C LYS A 105 13.67 -6.29 -0.39
N ASP A 106 12.37 -6.31 -0.65
CA ASP A 106 11.87 -5.83 -1.93
C ASP A 106 12.41 -4.40 -2.04
N ILE A 107 13.13 -4.09 -3.12
CA ILE A 107 13.73 -2.76 -3.31
C ILE A 107 12.64 -1.68 -3.17
N ARG A 108 11.39 -2.08 -3.43
CA ARG A 108 10.15 -1.30 -3.33
C ARG A 108 9.68 -1.04 -1.89
N GLU A 109 10.29 -1.65 -0.89
CA GLU A 109 10.10 -1.32 0.51
C GLU A 109 11.02 -0.19 0.99
N ASN A 110 11.93 0.29 0.14
CA ASN A 110 12.78 1.42 0.48
C ASN A 110 11.97 2.74 0.47
N SER A 111 12.22 3.62 1.44
CA SER A 111 11.56 4.92 1.53
C SER A 111 11.87 5.81 0.34
N THR A 112 13.10 5.73 -0.20
CA THR A 112 13.51 6.49 -1.40
C THR A 112 12.68 6.10 -2.61
N TRP A 113 12.49 4.79 -2.84
CA TRP A 113 11.65 4.30 -3.92
C TRP A 113 10.19 4.70 -3.73
N ARG A 114 9.65 4.64 -2.50
CA ARG A 114 8.28 5.10 -2.23
C ARG A 114 8.13 6.60 -2.47
N ALA A 115 9.12 7.39 -2.09
CA ALA A 115 9.12 8.83 -2.32
C ALA A 115 9.10 9.14 -3.81
N GLU A 116 9.94 8.45 -4.59
CA GLU A 116 9.96 8.54 -6.04
C GLU A 116 8.63 8.08 -6.65
N ALA A 117 8.13 6.92 -6.26
CA ALA A 117 6.87 6.37 -6.75
C ALA A 117 5.68 7.30 -6.46
N LEU A 118 5.67 8.02 -5.33
CA LEU A 118 4.60 8.96 -4.97
C LEU A 118 4.83 10.40 -5.46
N SER A 119 5.98 10.71 -6.06
CA SER A 119 6.36 12.09 -6.41
C SER A 119 5.38 12.74 -7.40
N LEU A 120 4.97 11.99 -8.44
CA LEU A 120 4.06 12.48 -9.47
C LEU A 120 2.72 12.93 -8.86
N ILE A 121 2.03 12.03 -8.16
CA ILE A 121 0.72 12.33 -7.59
C ILE A 121 0.81 13.45 -6.53
N PHE A 122 1.86 13.46 -5.69
CA PHE A 122 2.05 14.50 -4.68
C PHE A 122 2.33 15.89 -5.27
N SER A 123 3.03 15.98 -6.40
CA SER A 123 3.27 17.25 -7.07
C SER A 123 1.97 17.92 -7.53
N HIS A 124 1.01 17.14 -8.02
CA HIS A 124 -0.29 17.66 -8.46
C HIS A 124 -1.23 18.00 -7.29
N LEU A 125 -1.13 17.28 -6.18
CA LEU A 125 -1.91 17.59 -4.97
C LEU A 125 -1.47 18.90 -4.30
N GLN A 126 -0.19 19.29 -4.42
CA GLN A 126 0.31 20.54 -3.85
C GLN A 126 -0.12 21.78 -4.65
N SER A 127 -0.28 21.64 -5.98
CA SER A 127 -0.68 22.73 -6.87
C SER A 127 -2.09 23.28 -6.59
N GLN A 128 -2.93 22.52 -5.88
CA GLN A 128 -4.31 22.91 -5.57
C GLN A 128 -4.44 23.81 -4.34
N SER A 129 -3.40 23.98 -3.53
CA SER A 129 -3.48 24.95 -2.43
C SER A 129 -3.52 26.36 -3.02
N PRO A 130 -4.48 27.21 -2.60
CA PRO A 130 -4.58 28.57 -3.12
C PRO A 130 -3.22 29.25 -2.92
N PRO A 131 -2.70 29.94 -3.95
CA PRO A 131 -1.39 30.58 -3.88
C PRO A 131 -1.43 31.56 -2.71
N SER A 132 -0.79 31.17 -1.61
CA SER A 132 -0.62 32.06 -0.47
C SER A 132 0.14 33.27 -1.01
N HIS A 133 -0.36 34.48 -0.76
CA HIS A 133 0.06 35.76 -1.35
C HIS A 133 1.54 36.15 -1.13
N THR A 134 2.41 35.23 -0.70
CA THR A 134 3.85 35.41 -0.70
C THR A 134 4.34 35.50 -2.15
N THR A 135 4.78 36.70 -2.50
CA THR A 135 5.33 37.13 -3.79
C THR A 135 6.12 36.04 -4.52
N PRO A 136 5.81 35.77 -5.81
CA PRO A 136 6.54 34.81 -6.63
C PRO A 136 7.95 35.33 -6.88
N THR A 137 8.93 34.75 -6.20
CA THR A 137 10.33 34.86 -6.58
C THR A 137 10.58 33.77 -7.63
N SER A 138 10.90 34.20 -8.84
CA SER A 138 10.86 33.44 -10.10
C SER A 138 11.92 32.35 -10.27
N ASP A 139 12.62 31.95 -9.22
CA ASP A 139 13.68 30.94 -9.29
C ASP A 139 13.09 29.56 -8.95
N VAL A 140 12.24 29.08 -9.85
CA VAL A 140 11.58 27.75 -9.80
C VAL A 140 12.50 26.73 -10.48
N GLU A 141 13.66 26.48 -9.88
CA GLU A 141 14.40 25.26 -10.18
C GLU A 141 13.94 24.16 -9.24
N HIS A 142 13.59 23.02 -9.83
CA HIS A 142 13.10 21.78 -9.23
C HIS A 142 13.65 21.48 -7.83
N ARG A 143 13.04 22.07 -6.79
CA ARG A 143 13.34 21.73 -5.41
C ARG A 143 12.90 20.29 -5.20
N ASN A 144 13.89 19.40 -5.13
CA ASN A 144 13.74 18.04 -4.62
C ASN A 144 12.90 18.08 -3.35
N THR A 145 11.62 17.71 -3.47
CA THR A 145 10.64 17.64 -2.38
C THR A 145 11.06 16.63 -1.30
N HIS A 146 12.09 15.82 -1.58
CA HIS A 146 12.64 14.81 -0.70
C HIS A 146 13.45 15.36 0.48
N ASN A 147 13.88 16.62 0.46
CA ASN A 147 14.70 17.20 1.53
C ASN A 147 13.95 18.23 2.39
N THR A 148 12.62 18.31 2.29
CA THR A 148 11.87 19.19 3.18
C THR A 148 11.92 18.63 4.59
N VAL A 149 12.54 19.38 5.50
CA VAL A 149 12.53 19.09 6.93
C VAL A 149 11.07 19.01 7.38
N PRO A 150 10.64 17.92 8.05
CA PRO A 150 9.26 17.81 8.51
C PRO A 150 8.89 18.94 9.47
N SER A 151 7.63 19.37 9.45
CA SER A 151 7.16 20.37 10.41
C SER A 151 7.26 19.81 11.84
N LEU A 152 7.43 20.70 12.82
CA LEU A 152 7.48 20.31 14.24
C LEU A 152 6.26 19.50 14.65
N SER A 153 5.06 19.91 14.21
CA SER A 153 3.81 19.19 14.47
C SER A 153 3.86 17.74 13.97
N LEU A 154 4.45 17.50 12.81
CA LEU A 154 4.60 16.17 12.24
C LEU A 154 5.59 15.32 13.05
N LEU A 155 6.71 15.90 13.48
CA LEU A 155 7.69 15.22 14.35
C LEU A 155 7.07 14.84 15.69
N CYS A 156 6.28 15.73 16.30
CA CYS A 156 5.54 15.41 17.52
C CYS A 156 4.54 14.26 17.31
N LEU A 157 3.79 14.27 16.20
CA LEU A 157 2.85 13.19 15.88
C LEU A 157 3.55 11.85 15.60
N GLN A 158 4.74 11.87 14.99
CA GLN A 158 5.56 10.69 14.83
C GLN A 158 5.98 10.10 16.18
N LEU A 159 6.35 10.97 17.14
CA LEU A 159 6.67 10.52 18.49
C LEU A 159 5.48 9.75 19.09
N PHE A 160 4.26 10.32 19.05
CA PHE A 160 3.05 9.64 19.52
C PHE A 160 2.79 8.31 18.80
N LEU A 161 3.01 8.24 17.48
CA LEU A 161 2.91 6.97 16.76
C LEU A 161 3.92 5.92 17.26
N THR A 162 5.12 6.32 17.65
CA THR A 162 6.13 5.38 18.14
C THR A 162 5.93 4.99 19.60
N THR A 163 5.41 5.89 20.44
CA THR A 163 5.29 5.68 21.89
C THR A 163 3.96 5.09 22.31
N CYS A 164 2.87 5.41 21.62
CA CYS A 164 1.52 4.99 22.00
C CYS A 164 1.14 3.66 21.36
N THR A 165 0.35 2.86 22.09
CA THR A 165 -0.36 1.72 21.51
C THR A 165 -1.40 2.18 20.49
N THR A 166 -1.86 1.29 19.62
CA THR A 166 -2.86 1.64 18.59
C THR A 166 -4.19 2.10 19.20
N SER A 167 -4.59 1.57 20.34
CA SER A 167 -5.80 2.00 21.06
C SER A 167 -5.62 3.38 21.70
N GLU A 168 -4.54 3.60 22.44
CA GLU A 168 -4.23 4.91 23.05
C GLU A 168 -4.12 6.00 21.98
N PHE A 169 -3.42 5.71 20.88
CA PHE A 169 -3.29 6.68 19.79
C PHE A 169 -4.67 7.04 19.21
N ARG A 170 -5.54 6.05 18.97
CA ARG A 170 -6.88 6.25 18.43
C ARG A 170 -7.79 7.01 19.39
N ASP A 171 -7.77 6.66 20.67
CA ASP A 171 -8.77 7.11 21.63
C ASP A 171 -8.33 8.41 22.34
N GLU A 172 -7.02 8.63 22.53
CA GLU A 172 -6.48 9.78 23.27
C GLU A 172 -5.80 10.83 22.39
N VAL A 173 -5.24 10.47 21.23
CA VAL A 173 -4.48 11.42 20.39
C VAL A 173 -5.33 11.90 19.22
N VAL A 174 -5.84 10.98 18.39
CA VAL A 174 -6.56 11.29 17.14
C VAL A 174 -7.67 12.34 17.32
N PRO A 175 -8.54 12.30 18.36
CA PRO A 175 -9.63 13.27 18.50
C PRO A 175 -9.15 14.73 18.53
N TYR A 176 -7.93 14.96 19.01
CA TYR A 176 -7.33 16.30 19.11
C TYR A 176 -6.46 16.67 17.90
N VAL A 177 -6.21 15.73 16.97
CA VAL A 177 -5.44 16.02 15.74
C VAL A 177 -6.38 16.58 14.67
N PRO A 178 -6.17 17.81 14.18
CA PRO A 178 -6.94 18.37 13.08
C PRO A 178 -6.86 17.50 11.81
N PRO A 179 -7.92 17.46 10.98
CA PRO A 179 -7.99 16.59 9.80
C PRO A 179 -6.84 16.80 8.80
N HIS A 180 -6.40 18.06 8.61
CA HIS A 180 -5.28 18.38 7.72
C HIS A 180 -3.94 17.83 8.24
N LEU A 181 -3.71 17.83 9.56
CA LEU A 181 -2.51 17.23 10.15
C LEU A 181 -2.55 15.70 10.07
N ARG A 182 -3.73 15.07 10.17
CA ARG A 182 -3.87 13.62 9.94
C ARG A 182 -3.50 13.27 8.51
N LYS A 183 -3.97 14.05 7.54
CA LYS A 183 -3.61 13.91 6.11
C LYS A 183 -2.10 14.03 5.90
N ASP A 184 -1.46 15.04 6.48
CA ASP A 184 -0.01 15.25 6.35
C ASP A 184 0.79 14.10 7.00
N LEU A 185 0.33 13.61 8.15
CA LEU A 185 0.90 12.43 8.82
C LEU A 185 0.80 11.17 7.95
N ILE A 186 -0.35 10.93 7.32
CA ILE A 186 -0.56 9.80 6.41
C ILE A 186 0.39 9.91 5.20
N ARG A 187 0.48 11.08 4.56
CA ARG A 187 1.40 11.30 3.42
C ARG A 187 2.86 11.05 3.82
N PHE A 188 3.28 11.59 4.96
CA PHE A 188 4.65 11.40 5.43
C PHE A 188 4.98 9.94 5.74
N THR A 189 4.07 9.26 6.45
CA THR A 189 4.27 7.85 6.84
C THR A 189 4.19 6.93 5.63
N ALA A 190 3.35 7.22 4.63
CA ALA A 190 3.29 6.48 3.37
C ALA A 190 4.66 6.40 2.67
N VAL A 191 5.47 7.46 2.74
CA VAL A 191 6.83 7.49 2.20
C VAL A 191 7.82 6.81 3.15
N ASN A 192 7.86 7.24 4.41
CA ASN A 192 8.97 6.90 5.31
C ASN A 192 8.76 5.55 6.03
N SER A 193 7.58 5.34 6.60
CA SER A 193 7.25 4.15 7.39
C SER A 193 5.75 3.88 7.34
N PRO A 194 5.28 3.12 6.32
CA PRO A 194 3.86 2.83 6.11
C PRO A 194 3.16 2.33 7.38
N LEU A 195 1.99 2.91 7.67
CA LEU A 195 1.21 2.52 8.83
C LEU A 195 0.48 1.20 8.61
N SER A 196 0.27 0.45 9.69
CA SER A 196 -0.60 -0.72 9.67
C SER A 196 -2.06 -0.32 9.42
N SER A 197 -2.86 -1.24 8.86
CA SER A 197 -4.27 -0.98 8.56
C SER A 197 -5.09 -0.53 9.78
N ALA A 198 -4.72 -1.00 10.99
CA ALA A 198 -5.38 -0.60 12.23
C ALA A 198 -5.10 0.88 12.58
N ARG A 199 -3.86 1.34 12.41
CA ARG A 199 -3.47 2.74 12.64
C ARG A 199 -3.99 3.67 11.54
N LEU A 200 -3.99 3.23 10.29
CA LEU A 200 -4.63 3.97 9.20
C LEU A 200 -6.13 4.16 9.46
N SER A 201 -6.83 3.09 9.86
CA SER A 201 -8.25 3.17 10.20
C SER A 201 -8.53 4.06 11.40
N ALA A 202 -7.58 4.23 12.32
CA ALA A 202 -7.70 5.18 13.43
C ALA A 202 -7.54 6.63 12.97
N LEU A 203 -6.69 6.90 11.96
CA LEU A 203 -6.49 8.25 11.43
C LEU A 203 -7.60 8.69 10.49
N TRP A 204 -8.23 7.74 9.79
CA TRP A 204 -9.43 8.00 9.02
C TRP A 204 -10.59 8.31 9.97
N GLU A 205 -11.23 9.46 9.77
CA GLU A 205 -12.45 9.84 10.49
C GLU A 205 -13.52 8.74 10.39
N PRO A 206 -14.63 8.80 11.16
CA PRO A 206 -15.76 7.88 10.96
C PRO A 206 -16.24 7.79 9.50
N VAL A 207 -15.99 8.84 8.71
CA VAL A 207 -16.28 8.92 7.26
C VAL A 207 -15.41 7.97 6.42
N GLY A 208 -14.24 7.56 6.92
CA GLY A 208 -13.34 6.62 6.25
C GLY A 208 -12.24 7.26 5.38
N HIS A 209 -11.90 8.52 5.60
CA HIS A 209 -10.76 9.15 4.93
C HIS A 209 -10.21 10.32 5.75
N ALA A 210 -8.99 10.75 5.44
CA ALA A 210 -8.42 11.94 6.04
C ALA A 210 -8.56 13.11 5.06
N HIS A 211 -9.54 13.97 5.28
CA HIS A 211 -9.75 15.19 4.49
C HIS A 211 -9.82 14.92 2.97
N GLY A 212 -10.67 13.96 2.58
CA GLY A 212 -10.87 13.58 1.17
C GLY A 212 -9.74 12.74 0.57
N GLU A 213 -8.81 12.21 1.36
CA GLU A 213 -7.67 11.42 0.89
C GLU A 213 -7.55 10.06 1.61
N ILE A 214 -7.29 9.01 0.82
CA ILE A 214 -6.93 7.67 1.29
C ILE A 214 -5.60 7.27 0.65
N ILE A 215 -4.62 6.94 1.50
CA ILE A 215 -3.34 6.38 1.06
C ILE A 215 -3.15 5.04 1.75
N ILE A 216 -2.92 3.99 0.96
CA ILE A 216 -2.65 2.63 1.44
C ILE A 216 -1.36 2.15 0.82
N VAL A 217 -0.41 1.78 1.68
CA VAL A 217 0.93 1.38 1.27
C VAL A 217 1.29 0.01 1.85
N GLY A 218 1.71 -0.90 0.97
CA GLY A 218 2.33 -2.16 1.34
C GLY A 218 1.46 -3.40 1.08
N PRO A 219 2.08 -4.58 0.96
CA PRO A 219 1.41 -5.79 0.47
C PRO A 219 0.40 -6.37 1.47
N GLY A 220 0.60 -6.13 2.77
CA GLY A 220 -0.34 -6.54 3.81
C GLY A 220 -1.46 -5.53 4.08
N ALA A 221 -1.39 -4.33 3.50
CA ALA A 221 -2.38 -3.29 3.68
C ALA A 221 -3.46 -3.43 2.61
N VAL A 222 -4.64 -3.95 2.97
CA VAL A 222 -5.74 -4.20 2.02
C VAL A 222 -6.90 -3.28 2.35
N LEU A 223 -7.44 -2.60 1.33
CA LEU A 223 -8.69 -1.85 1.44
C LEU A 223 -9.85 -2.86 1.57
N LYS A 224 -10.63 -2.76 2.65
CA LYS A 224 -11.74 -3.69 2.91
C LYS A 224 -12.73 -3.68 1.74
N ASP A 225 -13.27 -4.84 1.42
CA ASP A 225 -14.35 -4.94 0.44
C ASP A 225 -15.56 -4.10 0.89
N ASN A 226 -16.21 -3.43 -0.06
CA ASN A 226 -17.38 -2.59 0.16
C ASN A 226 -17.12 -1.38 1.07
N TYR A 227 -15.86 -0.94 1.19
CA TYR A 227 -15.47 0.22 1.98
C TYR A 227 -16.33 1.46 1.66
N PHE A 228 -16.53 1.73 0.37
CA PHE A 228 -17.25 2.90 -0.12
C PHE A 228 -18.77 2.75 -0.11
N ILE A 229 -19.30 1.54 0.05
CA ILE A 229 -20.76 1.32 0.09
C ILE A 229 -21.31 1.73 1.47
N ARG A 230 -20.52 1.50 2.52
CA ARG A 230 -20.95 1.72 3.91
C ARG A 230 -21.05 3.19 4.32
N SER A 231 -20.28 4.08 3.69
CA SER A 231 -20.29 5.51 4.01
C SER A 231 -21.64 6.17 3.70
N HIS A 232 -22.41 5.64 2.74
CA HIS A 232 -23.68 6.25 2.32
C HIS A 232 -24.89 5.88 3.18
N THR A 233 -24.82 4.80 3.97
CA THR A 233 -25.99 4.31 4.73
C THR A 233 -25.97 4.67 6.22
N GLY A 234 -24.88 5.26 6.72
CA GLY A 234 -24.60 5.34 8.17
C GLY A 234 -25.19 6.53 8.94
N HIS A 235 -25.78 7.54 8.30
CA HIS A 235 -26.23 8.76 9.01
C HIS A 235 -27.72 8.77 9.41
N ALA A 236 -28.48 7.70 9.17
CA ALA A 236 -29.93 7.69 9.44
C ALA A 236 -30.36 6.85 10.65
N GLY A 237 -29.46 6.24 11.42
CA GLY A 237 -29.92 5.41 12.53
C GLY A 237 -28.82 4.94 13.47
N ASN A 238 -28.62 5.70 14.54
CA ASN A 238 -28.44 5.23 15.90
C ASN A 238 -28.05 3.74 15.99
N ILE A 239 -26.76 3.41 15.81
CA ILE A 239 -26.22 2.11 16.21
C ILE A 239 -26.19 2.16 17.74
N GLN A 240 -27.35 1.90 18.35
CA GLN A 240 -27.40 1.38 19.69
C GLN A 240 -26.57 0.10 19.66
N PHE A 241 -25.43 0.17 20.34
CA PHE A 241 -24.68 -0.98 20.78
C PHE A 241 -25.66 -1.83 21.61
N SER A 242 -26.33 -2.78 20.96
CA SER A 242 -27.11 -3.81 21.65
C SER A 242 -26.11 -4.70 22.35
N THR A 243 -25.68 -4.25 23.52
CA THR A 243 -25.10 -5.09 24.55
C THR A 243 -26.24 -6.03 24.94
N GLU A 244 -26.29 -7.17 24.27
CA GLU A 244 -27.08 -8.33 24.70
C GLU A 244 -26.47 -8.80 26.01
N ASP A 245 -26.94 -8.27 27.14
CA ASP A 245 -26.96 -8.96 28.41
C ASP A 245 -27.90 -8.24 29.39
N ASP A 246 -28.61 -9.07 30.15
CA ASP A 246 -29.48 -8.79 31.30
C ASP A 246 -30.98 -8.50 31.06
N ALA A 247 -31.67 -9.64 31.07
CA ALA A 247 -33.00 -9.95 31.57
C ALA A 247 -33.64 -8.99 32.61
N ASP A 248 -34.97 -8.95 32.51
CA ASP A 248 -35.95 -8.66 33.56
C ASP A 248 -35.90 -7.28 34.25
N GLU A 249 -36.78 -6.36 33.84
CA GLU A 249 -37.78 -5.80 34.78
C GLU A 249 -38.86 -4.90 34.11
N ALA A 250 -40.11 -5.34 34.30
CA ALA A 250 -41.33 -4.57 34.56
C ALA A 250 -41.58 -3.20 33.88
N MET A 251 -42.38 -3.24 32.81
CA MET A 251 -43.73 -2.65 32.76
C MET A 251 -43.93 -1.29 33.46
N THR A 252 -43.47 -0.20 32.83
CA THR A 252 -43.98 1.15 33.12
C THR A 252 -44.49 1.81 31.84
N THR A 253 -45.79 1.70 31.64
CA THR A 253 -46.56 2.37 30.58
C THR A 253 -46.63 3.87 30.88
N GLN A 254 -45.64 4.65 30.42
CA GLN A 254 -45.75 6.10 30.37
C GLN A 254 -46.04 6.57 28.95
N LYS A 255 -47.22 7.18 28.85
CA LYS A 255 -47.81 7.87 27.72
C LYS A 255 -46.87 9.01 27.31
N PRO A 256 -46.41 9.09 26.04
CA PRO A 256 -45.65 10.24 25.60
C PRO A 256 -46.62 11.43 25.48
N GLU A 257 -46.45 12.42 26.35
CA GLU A 257 -47.03 13.73 26.17
C GLU A 257 -46.41 14.34 24.91
N GLU A 258 -47.28 14.64 23.95
CA GLU A 258 -47.01 15.43 22.76
C GLU A 258 -46.57 16.83 23.19
N SER A 259 -45.28 17.01 23.44
CA SER A 259 -44.66 18.33 23.46
C SER A 259 -44.42 18.72 22.00
N GLU A 260 -45.34 19.52 21.46
CA GLU A 260 -45.15 20.30 20.25
C GLU A 260 -44.08 21.37 20.51
N GLU A 261 -42.83 20.94 20.69
CA GLU A 261 -41.67 21.84 20.68
C GLU A 261 -41.43 22.27 19.23
N ASP A 262 -41.96 23.44 18.90
CA ASP A 262 -41.38 24.47 18.04
C ASP A 262 -40.14 24.00 17.27
N ARG A 263 -40.36 23.31 16.16
CA ARG A 263 -39.32 23.08 15.15
C ARG A 263 -38.88 24.43 14.64
N GLU A 264 -37.77 24.92 15.18
CA GLU A 264 -37.06 26.11 14.79
C GLU A 264 -36.70 26.01 13.29
N TRP A 265 -37.56 26.54 12.42
CA TRP A 265 -37.43 26.50 10.96
C TRP A 265 -36.19 27.24 10.43
N ASP A 266 -35.43 27.90 11.32
CA ASP A 266 -34.19 28.65 11.07
C ASP A 266 -32.96 28.03 11.75
N ALA A 267 -33.02 26.78 12.23
CA ALA A 267 -31.80 26.01 12.42
C ALA A 267 -31.23 25.81 11.01
N GLU A 268 -30.41 26.78 10.56
CA GLU A 268 -29.55 26.64 9.39
C GLU A 268 -29.02 25.23 9.48
N ASP A 269 -29.39 24.38 8.51
CA ASP A 269 -28.80 23.07 8.31
C ASP A 269 -27.30 23.36 8.33
N THR A 270 -26.68 23.19 9.51
CA THR A 270 -25.27 23.42 9.70
C THR A 270 -24.66 22.22 9.02
N ASP A 271 -24.60 22.31 7.69
CA ASP A 271 -23.96 21.44 6.72
C ASP A 271 -22.45 21.30 7.01
N VAL A 272 -21.99 21.83 8.14
CA VAL A 272 -20.72 21.59 8.82
C VAL A 272 -20.41 20.08 8.89
N ASP A 273 -21.41 19.21 8.94
CA ASP A 273 -21.23 17.76 8.95
C ASP A 273 -21.29 17.07 7.57
N LYS A 274 -21.50 17.79 6.46
CA LYS A 274 -21.28 17.25 5.11
C LYS A 274 -19.78 17.12 4.87
N GLY A 275 -19.18 16.06 5.43
CA GLY A 275 -17.76 15.77 5.35
C GLY A 275 -17.21 15.89 3.92
N THR A 276 -15.94 16.31 3.81
CA THR A 276 -15.27 16.49 2.52
C THR A 276 -15.33 15.20 1.69
N PRO A 277 -15.84 15.20 0.45
CA PRO A 277 -15.93 13.98 -0.34
C PRO A 277 -14.54 13.41 -0.65
N LEU A 278 -14.47 12.09 -0.85
CA LEU A 278 -13.23 11.44 -1.26
C LEU A 278 -12.80 11.92 -2.65
N ALA A 279 -11.71 12.66 -2.71
CA ALA A 279 -11.14 13.21 -3.95
C ALA A 279 -9.87 12.46 -4.38
N THR A 280 -9.11 11.91 -3.43
CA THR A 280 -7.79 11.30 -3.69
C THR A 280 -7.72 9.88 -3.17
N LEU A 281 -7.35 8.94 -4.03
CA LEU A 281 -7.07 7.55 -3.65
C LEU A 281 -5.70 7.13 -4.18
N ILE A 282 -4.82 6.71 -3.27
CA ILE A 282 -3.47 6.25 -3.59
C ILE A 282 -3.29 4.85 -3.02
N LEU A 283 -3.02 3.90 -3.89
CA LEU A 283 -2.74 2.50 -3.59
C LEU A 283 -1.34 2.17 -4.09
N LEU A 284 -0.42 1.83 -3.19
CA LEU A 284 0.96 1.54 -3.52
C LEU A 284 1.38 0.17 -2.97
N ASN A 285 1.85 -0.71 -3.86
CA ASN A 285 2.30 -2.07 -3.53
C ASN A 285 1.23 -2.89 -2.77
N THR A 286 -0.03 -2.78 -3.16
CA THR A 286 -1.17 -3.45 -2.52
C THR A 286 -2.00 -4.24 -3.54
N SER A 287 -2.97 -5.02 -3.06
CA SER A 287 -4.00 -5.66 -3.87
C SER A 287 -5.29 -4.84 -3.84
N LEU A 288 -5.91 -4.66 -5.01
CA LEU A 288 -7.23 -4.07 -5.14
C LEU A 288 -8.22 -5.13 -5.63
N SER A 289 -9.29 -5.37 -4.86
CA SER A 289 -10.36 -6.26 -5.28
C SER A 289 -11.23 -5.60 -6.36
N SER A 290 -11.77 -6.41 -7.27
CA SER A 290 -12.67 -5.89 -8.31
C SER A 290 -13.93 -5.25 -7.72
N SER A 291 -14.45 -5.77 -6.60
CA SER A 291 -15.62 -5.20 -5.92
C SER A 291 -15.35 -3.78 -5.42
N THR A 292 -14.18 -3.58 -4.80
CA THR A 292 -13.76 -2.27 -4.31
C THR A 292 -13.46 -1.31 -5.47
N PHE A 293 -12.88 -1.79 -6.57
CA PHE A 293 -12.67 -0.99 -7.77
C PHE A 293 -13.99 -0.51 -8.40
N PHE A 294 -15.01 -1.36 -8.48
CA PHE A 294 -16.31 -0.98 -9.04
C PHE A 294 -17.19 -0.15 -8.10
N SER A 295 -16.79 -0.01 -6.84
CA SER A 295 -17.46 0.85 -5.85
C SER A 295 -16.69 2.13 -5.57
N LEU A 296 -15.67 2.47 -6.38
CA LEU A 296 -14.96 3.73 -6.24
C LEU A 296 -15.94 4.93 -6.37
N PRO A 297 -15.86 5.92 -5.47
CA PRO A 297 -16.71 7.11 -5.56
C PRO A 297 -16.43 7.92 -6.84
N PRO A 298 -17.47 8.45 -7.50
CA PRO A 298 -17.31 9.25 -8.72
C PRO A 298 -16.66 10.61 -8.46
N THR A 299 -16.50 11.00 -7.19
CA THR A 299 -15.84 12.22 -6.73
C THR A 299 -14.32 12.15 -6.79
N ILE A 300 -13.73 10.98 -7.08
CA ILE A 300 -12.28 10.83 -7.18
C ILE A 300 -11.76 11.63 -8.38
N THR A 301 -10.85 12.56 -8.11
CA THR A 301 -10.14 13.39 -9.09
C THR A 301 -8.67 12.99 -9.23
N HIS A 302 -8.09 12.34 -8.20
CA HIS A 302 -6.70 11.90 -8.17
C HIS A 302 -6.64 10.42 -7.81
N LEU A 303 -6.16 9.59 -8.74
CA LEU A 303 -6.07 8.15 -8.55
C LEU A 303 -4.66 7.68 -8.86
N ALA A 304 -4.00 7.08 -7.88
CA ALA A 304 -2.73 6.40 -8.07
C ALA A 304 -2.88 4.92 -7.73
N LEU A 305 -2.62 4.05 -8.71
CA LEU A 305 -2.65 2.60 -8.63
C LEU A 305 -1.24 2.08 -8.93
N ILE A 306 -0.33 2.21 -7.99
CA ILE A 306 1.11 2.04 -8.21
C ILE A 306 1.54 0.64 -7.77
N ASN A 307 2.17 -0.10 -8.69
CA ASN A 307 2.70 -1.45 -8.42
C ASN A 307 1.65 -2.37 -7.74
N LEU A 308 0.44 -2.45 -8.30
CA LEU A 308 -0.57 -3.38 -7.82
C LEU A 308 -0.21 -4.82 -8.16
N SER A 309 -0.50 -5.73 -7.24
CA SER A 309 -0.31 -7.16 -7.44
C SER A 309 -1.31 -7.77 -8.43
N THR A 310 -2.48 -7.16 -8.56
CA THR A 310 -3.58 -7.60 -9.42
C THR A 310 -3.85 -6.58 -10.54
N PRO A 311 -4.13 -7.03 -11.77
CA PRO A 311 -4.54 -6.14 -12.85
C PRO A 311 -5.83 -5.40 -12.52
N ALA A 312 -5.86 -4.09 -12.72
CA ALA A 312 -7.04 -3.27 -12.55
C ALA A 312 -7.76 -3.06 -13.90
N PRO A 313 -9.10 -3.12 -13.98
CA PRO A 313 -9.83 -2.94 -15.24
C PRO A 313 -9.92 -1.45 -15.63
N ILE A 314 -8.80 -0.85 -16.03
CA ILE A 314 -8.65 0.59 -16.38
C ILE A 314 -9.71 1.06 -17.38
N HIS A 315 -10.07 0.22 -18.36
CA HIS A 315 -11.09 0.53 -19.37
C HIS A 315 -12.48 0.85 -18.80
N ARG A 316 -12.74 0.60 -17.51
CA ARG A 316 -13.99 0.94 -16.83
C ARG A 316 -13.91 2.24 -16.02
N LEU A 317 -12.71 2.74 -15.72
CA LEU A 317 -12.54 3.96 -14.93
C LEU A 317 -13.28 5.19 -15.46
N PRO A 318 -13.37 5.49 -16.77
CA PRO A 318 -14.08 6.70 -17.20
C PRO A 318 -15.59 6.67 -16.88
N ASN A 319 -16.16 5.49 -16.58
CA ASN A 319 -17.56 5.36 -16.15
C ASN A 319 -17.70 5.49 -14.63
N ILE A 320 -16.66 5.10 -13.90
CA ILE A 320 -16.67 4.99 -12.44
C ILE A 320 -16.23 6.33 -11.84
N CYS A 321 -15.12 6.89 -12.34
CA CYS A 321 -14.53 8.15 -11.90
C CYS A 321 -14.49 9.14 -13.07
N PRO A 322 -15.63 9.72 -13.48
CA PRO A 322 -15.69 10.62 -14.64
C PRO A 322 -14.90 11.92 -14.41
N LEU A 323 -14.67 12.33 -13.16
CA LEU A 323 -13.97 13.55 -12.79
C LEU A 323 -12.44 13.39 -12.66
N LEU A 324 -11.88 12.28 -13.15
CA LEU A 324 -10.48 11.96 -12.90
C LEU A 324 -9.54 12.90 -13.69
N ILE A 325 -8.71 13.63 -12.95
CA ILE A 325 -7.76 14.64 -13.45
C ILE A 325 -6.36 14.04 -13.57
N VAL A 326 -5.93 13.28 -12.56
CA VAL A 326 -4.62 12.63 -12.51
C VAL A 326 -4.80 11.14 -12.34
N LEU A 327 -4.24 10.37 -13.27
CA LEU A 327 -4.16 8.91 -13.19
C LEU A 327 -2.70 8.47 -13.18
N ASP A 328 -2.22 7.93 -12.06
CA ASP A 328 -0.89 7.32 -11.98
C ASP A 328 -1.04 5.78 -11.94
N ILE A 329 -0.58 5.09 -12.98
CA ILE A 329 -0.56 3.62 -13.06
C ILE A 329 0.88 3.09 -13.19
N SER A 330 1.85 3.83 -12.66
CA SER A 330 3.28 3.51 -12.71
C SER A 330 3.62 2.17 -12.03
N TYR A 331 4.72 1.56 -12.49
CA TYR A 331 5.38 0.37 -11.93
C TYR A 331 4.52 -0.90 -11.84
N ASN A 332 3.42 -0.99 -12.61
CA ASN A 332 2.54 -2.15 -12.65
C ASN A 332 3.11 -3.25 -13.56
N SER A 333 3.50 -4.38 -12.96
CA SER A 333 4.10 -5.49 -13.70
C SER A 333 3.19 -6.08 -14.79
N TRP A 334 1.88 -6.02 -14.58
CA TRP A 334 0.89 -6.50 -15.54
C TRP A 334 0.83 -5.63 -16.80
N LEU A 335 1.18 -4.34 -16.76
CA LEU A 335 1.27 -3.48 -17.95
C LEU A 335 2.51 -3.76 -18.83
N GLY A 336 3.30 -4.79 -18.51
CA GLY A 336 4.55 -5.07 -19.21
C GLY A 336 5.72 -4.33 -18.61
N ALA A 337 5.99 -4.56 -17.33
CA ALA A 337 7.20 -4.03 -16.70
C ALA A 337 8.46 -4.42 -17.49
N ASN A 338 9.23 -3.42 -17.90
CA ASN A 338 10.59 -3.59 -18.45
C ASN A 338 11.62 -3.93 -17.37
N PHE A 339 11.19 -4.05 -16.11
CA PHE A 339 12.03 -4.45 -14.99
C PHE A 339 12.48 -5.89 -15.17
N SER A 340 13.55 -6.04 -15.94
CA SER A 340 14.49 -7.11 -15.75
C SER A 340 14.83 -7.10 -14.27
N SER A 341 14.29 -8.06 -13.51
CA SER A 341 14.79 -8.44 -12.19
C SER A 341 16.22 -8.98 -12.37
N GLY A 342 17.10 -8.11 -12.81
CA GLY A 342 18.53 -8.33 -12.96
C GLY A 342 19.13 -7.95 -11.63
N GLY A 343 19.68 -8.95 -10.94
CA GLY A 343 20.37 -8.75 -9.68
C GLY A 343 21.34 -7.57 -9.77
N GLU A 344 21.20 -6.65 -8.83
CA GLU A 344 22.23 -5.66 -8.55
C GLU A 344 23.54 -6.41 -8.30
N GLY A 345 24.51 -6.20 -9.18
CA GLY A 345 25.81 -6.85 -9.01
C GLY A 345 26.67 -7.02 -10.24
N GLN A 346 26.49 -6.24 -11.31
CA GLN A 346 27.61 -5.84 -12.17
C GLN A 346 27.14 -4.82 -13.19
N GLY A 347 27.86 -3.69 -13.25
CA GLY A 347 27.74 -2.72 -14.32
C GLY A 347 28.04 -3.38 -15.65
N ALA A 348 27.00 -3.90 -16.28
CA ALA A 348 27.00 -4.16 -17.70
C ALA A 348 26.32 -2.94 -18.32
N ILE A 349 27.14 -2.04 -18.86
CA ILE A 349 26.78 -1.25 -20.03
C ILE A 349 26.37 -2.28 -21.08
N GLY A 350 25.08 -2.60 -21.10
CA GLY A 350 24.48 -3.57 -21.99
C GLY A 350 24.52 -3.00 -23.39
N VAL A 351 25.46 -3.52 -24.18
CA VAL A 351 25.41 -3.55 -25.64
C VAL A 351 23.95 -3.74 -26.08
N LEU A 352 23.48 -2.92 -27.02
CA LEU A 352 22.20 -2.98 -27.75
C LEU A 352 21.81 -4.43 -28.10
N GLY A 353 21.24 -5.14 -27.13
CA GLY A 353 20.66 -6.45 -27.30
C GLY A 353 19.22 -6.26 -27.74
N GLU A 354 18.83 -6.99 -28.79
CA GLU A 354 17.52 -6.90 -29.42
C GLU A 354 16.37 -6.84 -28.39
N PRO A 355 15.31 -6.06 -28.68
CA PRO A 355 14.14 -5.97 -27.81
C PRO A 355 13.58 -7.37 -27.56
N ARG A 356 13.70 -7.85 -26.32
CA ARG A 356 13.11 -9.13 -25.91
C ARG A 356 11.60 -9.05 -26.14
N GLN A 357 11.07 -10.00 -26.91
CA GLN A 357 9.64 -10.07 -27.21
C GLN A 357 8.80 -10.04 -25.91
N PRO A 358 7.69 -9.29 -25.89
CA PRO A 358 6.82 -9.19 -24.73
C PRO A 358 6.32 -10.58 -24.32
N ARG A 359 6.39 -10.90 -23.02
CA ARG A 359 5.87 -12.15 -22.48
C ARG A 359 4.33 -12.14 -22.60
N GLU A 360 3.68 -13.30 -22.71
CA GLU A 360 2.21 -13.44 -22.79
C GLU A 360 1.37 -12.54 -21.84
N PRO A 361 1.71 -12.32 -20.55
CA PRO A 361 0.97 -11.40 -19.69
C PRO A 361 1.01 -9.95 -20.18
N THR A 362 2.13 -9.51 -20.75
CA THR A 362 2.30 -8.18 -21.34
C THR A 362 1.35 -7.98 -22.52
N ILE A 363 1.17 -9.01 -23.35
CA ILE A 363 0.27 -8.95 -24.51
C ILE A 363 -1.17 -8.71 -24.06
N ARG A 364 -1.64 -9.37 -22.99
CA ARG A 364 -3.01 -9.18 -22.48
C ARG A 364 -3.25 -7.76 -21.95
N ALA A 365 -2.29 -7.17 -21.26
CA ALA A 365 -2.47 -5.82 -20.73
C ALA A 365 -2.37 -4.74 -21.81
N ILE A 366 -1.53 -4.92 -22.83
CA ILE A 366 -1.54 -4.08 -24.03
C ILE A 366 -2.92 -4.14 -24.70
N VAL A 367 -3.52 -5.33 -24.79
CA VAL A 367 -4.89 -5.50 -25.29
C VAL A 367 -5.90 -4.74 -24.42
N ASP A 368 -5.73 -4.71 -23.09
CA ASP A 368 -6.64 -3.99 -22.20
C ASP A 368 -6.48 -2.46 -22.27
N LEU A 369 -5.26 -1.94 -22.49
CA LEU A 369 -5.06 -0.50 -22.78
C LEU A 369 -5.69 -0.11 -24.13
N GLY A 370 -5.60 -0.99 -25.14
CA GLY A 370 -6.25 -0.77 -26.44
C GLY A 370 -7.78 -0.78 -26.39
N ARG A 371 -8.38 -1.27 -25.29
CA ARG A 371 -9.83 -1.23 -25.06
C ARG A 371 -10.30 0.03 -24.33
N VAL A 372 -9.38 0.84 -23.83
CA VAL A 372 -9.72 2.09 -23.13
C VAL A 372 -10.24 3.09 -24.16
N ASP A 373 -11.46 3.57 -23.93
CA ASP A 373 -12.04 4.65 -24.71
C ASP A 373 -11.55 6.00 -24.14
N TRP A 374 -10.40 6.46 -24.66
CA TRP A 374 -9.72 7.67 -24.19
C TRP A 374 -10.53 8.96 -24.39
N GLN A 375 -11.47 8.97 -25.34
CA GLN A 375 -12.35 10.11 -25.60
C GLN A 375 -13.29 10.40 -24.43
N ARG A 376 -13.58 9.40 -23.60
CA ARG A 376 -14.44 9.56 -22.41
C ARG A 376 -13.74 10.21 -21.23
N TRP A 377 -12.43 10.39 -21.30
CA TRP A 377 -11.61 10.99 -20.26
C TRP A 377 -11.51 12.51 -20.44
N CYS A 378 -12.63 13.21 -20.35
CA CYS A 378 -12.71 14.64 -20.64
C CYS A 378 -11.95 15.53 -19.64
N HIS A 379 -11.76 15.08 -18.40
CA HIS A 379 -11.07 15.84 -17.34
C HIS A 379 -9.62 15.41 -17.10
N LEU A 380 -9.16 14.34 -17.75
CA LEU A 380 -7.82 13.80 -17.55
C LEU A 380 -6.78 14.77 -18.10
N LYS A 381 -5.88 15.23 -17.24
CA LYS A 381 -4.78 16.13 -17.58
C LYS A 381 -3.42 15.46 -17.50
N VAL A 382 -3.26 14.48 -16.61
CA VAL A 382 -1.96 13.83 -16.36
C VAL A 382 -2.13 12.32 -16.28
N LEU A 383 -1.26 11.61 -16.99
CA LEU A 383 -1.25 10.16 -17.08
C LEU A 383 0.16 9.62 -16.82
N GLY A 384 0.35 9.00 -15.65
CA GLY A 384 1.63 8.44 -15.20
C GLY A 384 1.81 6.97 -15.61
N PHE A 385 2.91 6.68 -16.30
CA PHE A 385 3.28 5.31 -16.74
C PHE A 385 4.73 4.92 -16.39
N ARG A 386 5.32 5.55 -15.38
CA ARG A 386 6.73 5.35 -15.03
C ARG A 386 7.03 3.87 -14.79
N GLY A 387 8.10 3.36 -15.38
CA GLY A 387 8.51 1.96 -15.23
C GLY A 387 7.67 0.92 -15.97
N ASN A 388 6.65 1.32 -16.75
CA ASN A 388 5.86 0.41 -17.58
C ASN A 388 6.31 0.46 -19.05
N TYR A 389 5.96 -0.57 -19.80
CA TYR A 389 6.00 -0.51 -21.26
C TYR A 389 4.79 0.27 -21.79
N ILE A 390 5.04 1.10 -22.80
CA ILE A 390 4.01 1.94 -23.42
C ILE A 390 4.02 1.71 -24.92
N PRO A 391 2.87 1.36 -25.52
CA PRO A 391 2.72 1.32 -26.96
C PRO A 391 3.02 2.69 -27.59
N GLU A 392 3.73 2.70 -28.73
CA GLU A 392 4.13 3.93 -29.44
C GLU A 392 2.91 4.77 -29.89
N ASP A 393 1.78 4.12 -30.14
CA ASP A 393 0.51 4.74 -30.55
C ASP A 393 -0.34 5.23 -29.38
N LEU A 394 0.07 5.00 -28.13
CA LEU A 394 -0.73 5.36 -26.96
C LEU A 394 -0.91 6.88 -26.84
N ALA A 395 0.15 7.66 -27.07
CA ALA A 395 0.09 9.12 -26.94
C ALA A 395 -0.88 9.75 -27.95
N GLU A 396 -0.86 9.29 -29.20
CA GLU A 396 -1.80 9.71 -30.24
C GLU A 396 -3.24 9.36 -29.85
N LYS A 397 -3.48 8.13 -29.38
CA LYS A 397 -4.81 7.67 -28.95
C LYS A 397 -5.35 8.41 -27.73
N VAL A 398 -4.49 8.73 -26.75
CA VAL A 398 -4.91 9.42 -25.51
C VAL A 398 -5.35 10.86 -25.80
N ASN A 399 -4.70 11.51 -26.77
CA ASN A 399 -4.94 12.90 -27.14
C ASN A 399 -5.87 13.08 -28.35
N GLU A 400 -6.32 11.99 -28.97
CA GLU A 400 -7.25 12.04 -30.09
C GLU A 400 -8.55 12.78 -29.72
N GLY A 401 -8.79 13.92 -30.38
CA GLY A 401 -10.00 14.73 -30.20
C GLY A 401 -10.03 15.61 -28.95
N LYS A 402 -8.93 15.70 -28.18
CA LYS A 402 -8.82 16.60 -27.03
C LYS A 402 -8.35 17.99 -27.43
N TRP A 403 -8.77 18.98 -26.66
CA TRP A 403 -8.37 20.38 -26.86
C TRP A 403 -7.07 20.70 -26.14
N ASP A 404 -6.93 20.15 -24.93
CA ASP A 404 -5.70 20.18 -24.14
C ASP A 404 -5.07 18.79 -24.17
N ASP A 405 -3.78 18.74 -24.51
CA ASP A 405 -3.03 17.48 -24.48
C ASP A 405 -2.90 16.98 -23.04
N VAL A 406 -3.10 15.67 -22.86
CA VAL A 406 -2.77 14.98 -21.61
C VAL A 406 -1.26 14.86 -21.51
N ASP A 407 -0.72 15.29 -20.38
CA ASP A 407 0.69 15.11 -20.05
C ASP A 407 0.97 13.65 -19.69
N ILE A 408 1.79 12.98 -20.49
CA ILE A 408 2.13 11.56 -20.32
C ILE A 408 3.52 11.45 -19.70
N VAL A 409 3.57 11.12 -18.41
CA VAL A 409 4.82 11.09 -17.64
C VAL A 409 5.44 9.70 -17.67
N LEU A 410 6.60 9.59 -18.32
CA LEU A 410 7.32 8.32 -18.57
C LEU A 410 8.50 8.08 -17.63
N HIS A 411 9.13 9.17 -17.22
CA HIS A 411 10.35 9.19 -16.43
C HIS A 411 10.20 10.21 -15.29
N ASN A 412 11.07 10.13 -14.29
CA ASN A 412 11.15 11.17 -13.26
C ASN A 412 11.93 12.38 -13.73
#